data_AF-A0A935AX25-F1
#
_entry.id   AF-A0A935AX25-F1
#
_cell.length_a   1.000
_cell.length_b   1.000
_cell.length_c   1.000
_cell.angle_alpha   90.00
_cell.angle_beta   90.00
_cell.angle_gamma   90.00
#
_symmetry.space_group_name_H-M   'P 1'
#
loop_
_entity.id
_entity.type
_entity.pdbx_description
1 polymer ?
#
loop_
_entity_poly.entity_id
_entity_poly.type
_entity_poly.pdbx_seq_one_letter_code
_entity_poly.pdbx_strand_id
1 'polypeptide(L)'
;MSQINTNVDGITLKLTNLEKVLWPADNITKAELIQYYISVSEYMLPLVTDRPLSLIRYPDGIDGPKFYSKMHLTLLQNGSIFS
;
A
#
# COMPACT_ATOMS: atom_id res chain seq x y z
N MET A 1 4.98 -16.57 -8.23
CA MET A 1 4.44 -15.43 -7.46
C MET A 1 3.01 -15.18 -7.92
N SER A 2 2.03 -15.30 -7.03
CA SER A 2 0.63 -15.00 -7.32
C SER A 2 0.46 -13.48 -7.51
N GLN A 3 -0.22 -13.10 -8.58
CA GLN A 3 -0.64 -11.72 -8.85
C GLN A 3 -2.17 -11.71 -8.83
N ILE A 4 -2.75 -10.72 -8.14
CA ILE A 4 -4.20 -10.58 -8.03
C ILE A 4 -4.56 -9.16 -8.47
N ASN A 5 -5.58 -9.05 -9.32
CA ASN A 5 -6.18 -7.76 -9.65
C ASN A 5 -7.40 -7.57 -8.75
N THR A 6 -7.46 -6.44 -8.04
CA THR A 6 -8.60 -6.09 -7.19
C THR A 6 -9.17 -4.74 -7.62
N ASN A 7 -10.48 -4.54 -7.45
CA ASN A 7 -11.12 -3.25 -7.70
C ASN A 7 -11.37 -2.55 -6.36
N VAL A 8 -10.90 -1.31 -6.23
CA VAL A 8 -11.12 -0.45 -5.06
C VAL A 8 -11.64 0.89 -5.58
N ASP A 9 -12.86 1.25 -5.22
CA ASP A 9 -13.54 2.49 -5.65
C ASP A 9 -13.45 2.76 -7.17
N GLY A 10 -13.61 1.71 -7.99
CA GLY A 10 -13.53 1.79 -9.44
C GLY A 10 -12.11 1.77 -10.01
N ILE A 11 -11.08 1.75 -9.17
CA ILE A 11 -9.68 1.64 -9.57
C ILE A 11 -9.24 0.19 -9.51
N THR A 12 -8.75 -0.36 -10.63
CA THR A 12 -8.16 -1.69 -10.65
C THR A 12 -6.70 -1.64 -10.20
N LEU A 13 -6.39 -2.29 -9.10
CA LEU A 13 -5.06 -2.38 -8.51
C LEU A 13 -4.46 -3.77 -8.73
N LYS A 14 -3.19 -3.80 -9.15
CA LYS A 14 -2.39 -5.02 -9.26
C LYS A 14 -1.64 -5.26 -7.96
N LEU A 15 -1.98 -6.33 -7.26
CA LEU A 15 -1.34 -6.75 -6.02
C LEU A 15 -0.41 -7.94 -6.26
N THR A 16 0.76 -7.90 -5.62
CA THR A 16 1.82 -8.92 -5.73
C THR A 16 2.44 -9.18 -4.37
N ASN A 17 3.05 -10.36 -4.22
CA ASN A 17 3.79 -10.78 -3.02
C ASN A 17 2.96 -10.69 -1.74
N LEU A 18 1.71 -11.14 -1.81
CA LEU A 18 0.73 -11.04 -0.73
C LEU A 18 1.13 -11.84 0.52
N GLU A 19 1.75 -13.00 0.32
CA GLU A 19 2.25 -13.88 1.38
C GLU A 19 3.57 -13.40 2.00
N LYS A 20 4.15 -12.29 1.53
CA LYS A 20 5.41 -11.78 2.08
C LYS A 20 5.18 -11.31 3.52
N VAL A 21 5.92 -11.90 4.46
CA VAL A 21 5.94 -11.48 5.86
C VAL A 21 6.66 -10.14 5.98
N LEU A 22 5.98 -9.15 6.55
CA LEU A 22 6.51 -7.80 6.78
C LEU A 22 6.90 -7.59 8.25
N TRP A 23 6.21 -8.23 9.19
CA TRP A 23 6.58 -8.28 10.62
C TRP A 23 6.90 -9.72 11.03
N PRO A 24 8.19 -10.12 11.07
CA PRO A 24 8.58 -11.50 11.36
C PRO A 24 8.19 -11.99 12.75
N ALA A 25 8.24 -11.11 13.75
CA ALA A 25 7.92 -11.46 15.14
C ALA A 25 6.45 -11.90 15.32
N ASP A 26 5.54 -11.24 14.60
CA ASP A 26 4.10 -11.47 14.69
C ASP A 26 3.56 -12.29 13.50
N ASN A 27 4.45 -12.67 12.57
CA ASN A 27 4.14 -13.34 11.31
C ASN A 27 3.09 -12.60 10.44
N ILE A 28 3.07 -11.27 10.49
CA ILE A 28 2.10 -10.45 9.73
C ILE A 28 2.57 -10.29 8.29
N THR A 29 1.69 -10.62 7.36
CA THR A 29 1.90 -10.58 5.91
C THR A 29 1.49 -9.27 5.25
N LYS A 30 1.94 -9.05 4.01
CA LYS A 30 1.52 -7.91 3.19
C LYS A 30 0.01 -7.91 2.92
N ALA A 31 -0.60 -9.09 2.75
CA ALA A 31 -2.04 -9.21 2.58
C ALA A 31 -2.81 -8.67 3.80
N GLU A 32 -2.37 -9.05 5.00
CA GLU A 32 -3.00 -8.61 6.25
C GLU A 32 -2.85 -7.10 6.47
N LEU A 33 -1.69 -6.53 6.13
CA LEU A 33 -1.51 -5.08 6.16
C LEU A 33 -2.50 -4.35 5.23
N ILE A 34 -2.68 -4.86 4.00
CA ILE A 34 -3.65 -4.30 3.05
C ILE A 34 -5.08 -4.41 3.61
N GLN A 35 -5.43 -5.59 4.16
CA GLN A 35 -6.74 -5.83 4.75
C GLN A 35 -7.02 -4.90 5.94
N TYR A 36 -6.00 -4.63 6.76
CA TYR A 36 -6.08 -3.66 7.84
C TYR A 36 -6.35 -2.24 7.34
N TYR A 37 -5.63 -1.77 6.32
CA TYR A 37 -5.90 -0.44 5.75
C TYR A 37 -7.31 -0.34 5.15
N ILE A 38 -7.82 -1.40 4.54
CA ILE A 38 -9.20 -1.44 4.03
C ILE A 38 -10.19 -1.31 5.20
N SER A 39 -10.00 -2.05 6.30
CA SER A 39 -10.95 -2.06 7.42
C SER A 39 -11.03 -0.73 8.18
N VAL A 40 -9.95 0.06 8.19
CA VAL A 40 -9.92 1.37 8.86
C VAL A 40 -10.07 2.55 7.90
N SER A 41 -10.17 2.29 6.59
CA SER A 41 -10.12 3.34 5.55
C SER A 41 -11.20 4.41 5.72
N GLU A 42 -12.43 4.03 6.05
CA GLU A 42 -13.57 4.94 6.25
C GLU A 42 -13.27 6.02 7.31
N TYR A 43 -12.53 5.67 8.37
CA TYR A 43 -12.17 6.58 9.44
C TYR A 43 -10.85 7.32 9.16
N MET A 44 -9.90 6.66 8.49
CA MET A 44 -8.57 7.20 8.24
C MET A 44 -8.57 8.21 7.08
N LEU A 45 -9.29 7.93 5.99
CA LEU A 45 -9.25 8.73 4.77
C LEU A 45 -9.62 10.20 5.00
N PRO A 46 -10.71 10.55 5.71
CA PRO A 46 -11.05 11.96 5.96
C PRO A 46 -9.95 12.77 6.66
N LEU A 47 -9.07 12.11 7.42
CA LEU A 47 -7.98 12.76 8.16
C LEU A 47 -6.77 13.08 7.26
N VAL A 48 -6.58 12.30 6.19
CA VAL A 48 -5.40 12.38 5.30
C VAL A 48 -5.72 12.95 3.93
N THR A 49 -7.01 13.08 3.57
CA THR A 49 -7.45 13.73 2.33
C THR A 49 -6.95 15.18 2.25
N ASP A 50 -6.56 15.61 1.05
CA ASP A 50 -5.99 16.93 0.73
C ASP A 50 -4.72 17.31 1.50
N ARG A 51 -4.03 16.32 2.09
CA ARG A 51 -2.74 16.52 2.77
C ARG A 51 -1.61 15.83 2.00
N PRO A 52 -0.52 16.53 1.67
CA PRO A 52 0.68 15.89 1.14
C PRO A 52 1.22 14.85 2.13
N LEU A 53 1.46 13.62 1.67
CA LEU A 53 1.98 12.54 2.50
C LEU A 53 3.43 12.21 2.16
N SER A 54 4.21 11.92 3.20
CA SER A 54 5.50 11.25 3.07
C SER A 54 5.35 9.81 3.54
N LEU A 55 5.76 8.85 2.72
CA LEU A 55 5.64 7.43 3.00
C LEU A 55 7.02 6.88 3.37
N ILE A 56 7.07 6.06 4.42
CA ILE A 56 8.22 5.20 4.72
C ILE A 56 7.88 3.83 4.18
N ARG A 57 8.73 3.29 3.31
CA ARG A 57 8.51 2.00 2.67
C ARG A 57 9.53 0.99 3.16
N TYR A 58 9.05 -0.22 3.45
CA TYR A 58 9.81 -1.38 3.88
C TYR A 58 9.59 -2.52 2.87
N PRO A 59 10.23 -2.50 1.68
CA PRO A 59 9.99 -3.50 0.64
C PRO A 59 10.27 -4.93 1.11
N ASP A 60 11.22 -5.09 2.03
CA ASP A 60 11.72 -6.35 2.56
C ASP A 60 11.31 -6.64 4.00
N GLY A 61 10.29 -5.93 4.51
CA GLY A 61 9.84 -6.05 5.88
C GLY A 61 10.55 -5.08 6.82
N ILE A 62 10.07 -5.01 8.08
CA ILE A 62 10.46 -3.97 9.03
C ILE A 62 11.93 -4.03 9.46
N ASP A 63 12.56 -5.20 9.39
CA ASP A 63 13.96 -5.41 9.75
C ASP A 63 14.92 -5.10 8.58
N GLY A 64 14.37 -4.82 7.40
CA GLY A 64 15.13 -4.52 6.19
C GLY A 64 15.40 -3.02 5.96
N PRO A 65 16.09 -2.67 4.87
CA PRO A 65 16.30 -1.29 4.47
C PRO A 65 14.97 -0.56 4.22
N LYS A 66 14.91 0.71 4.64
CA LYS A 66 13.76 1.59 4.44
C LYS A 66 14.12 2.78 3.56
N PHE A 67 13.14 3.31 2.84
CA PHE A 67 13.30 4.55 2.10
C PHE A 67 12.07 5.45 2.23
N TYR A 68 12.30 6.75 2.05
CA TYR A 68 11.27 7.78 2.08
C TYR A 68 10.79 8.09 0.66
N SER A 69 9.48 8.08 0.46
CA SER A 69 8.83 8.43 -0.80
C SER A 69 7.85 9.56 -0.56
N LYS A 70 8.03 10.67 -1.29
CA LYS A 70 7.05 11.76 -1.29
C LYS A 70 5.90 11.34 -2.20
N MET A 71 4.66 11.41 -1.72
CA MET A 71 3.50 11.29 -2.59
C MET A 71 3.46 12.49 -3.52
N HIS A 72 3.69 12.26 -4.81
CA HIS A 72 3.34 13.24 -5.82
C HIS A 72 1.84 13.13 -6.04
N LEU A 73 1.10 14.22 -5.83
CA LEU A 73 -0.29 14.36 -6.27
C LEU A 73 -0.31 14.46 -7.80
N THR A 74 0.14 13.42 -8.50
CA THR A 74 -0.29 13.24 -9.88
C THR A 74 -1.72 12.73 -9.79
N LEU A 75 -2.66 13.60 -10.14
CA LEU A 75 -4.05 13.25 -10.30
C LEU A 75 -4.15 11.95 -11.09
N LEU A 76 -5.15 11.14 -10.72
CA LEU A 76 -5.67 9.98 -11.43
C LEU A 76 -6.16 10.38 -12.83
N GLN A 77 -5.24 10.82 -13.68
CA GLN A 77 -5.41 10.88 -15.12
C GLN A 77 -4.50 9.80 -15.68
N ASN A 78 -5.15 8.72 -16.11
CA ASN A 78 -4.61 7.72 -17.02
C ASN A 78 -3.50 6.82 -16.43
N GLY A 79 -3.89 6.00 -15.45
CA GLY A 79 -3.67 4.54 -15.50
C GLY A 79 -2.33 4.02 -16.01
N SER A 80 -1.20 4.54 -15.53
CA SER A 80 0.08 3.84 -15.56
C SER A 80 1.09 4.54 -14.68
N ILE A 81 1.34 4.00 -13.49
CA ILE A 81 2.58 4.24 -12.78
C ILE A 81 3.12 2.87 -12.38
N PHE A 82 4.20 2.45 -13.04
CA PHE A 82 5.23 1.46 -12.70
C PHE A 82 5.77 0.91 -14.03
N SER A 83 6.71 1.65 -14.63
CA SER A 83 7.79 1.06 -15.43
C SER A 83 8.98 0.82 -14.52
#